data_AF-A0A1V0PV34-F1
#
_entry.id   AF-A0A1V0PV34-F1
#
_cell.length_a   1.000
_cell.length_b   1.000
_cell.length_c   1.000
_cell.angle_alpha   90.00
_cell.angle_beta   90.00
_cell.angle_gamma   90.00
#
_symmetry.space_group_name_H-M   'P 1'
#
loop_
_entity.id
_entity.type
_entity.pdbx_description
1 polymer ?
#
loop_
_entity_poly.entity_id
_entity_poly.type
_entity_poly.pdbx_seq_one_letter_code
_entity_poly.pdbx_strand_id
1 'polypeptide(L)' 'MRRRDPLAAYNERIKLRAGFLNALGLGFLGFAVLRPLVEGTFAPTALTAAFLFTGLALHVGANYILKYLEKED' A
#
# COMPACT_ATOMS: atom_id res chain seq x y z
N MET A 1 -8.87 -7.06 35.88
CA MET A 1 -8.08 -6.11 35.05
C MET A 1 -7.69 -6.82 33.75
N ARG A 2 -7.96 -6.26 32.57
CA ARG A 2 -7.60 -6.86 31.27
C ARG A 2 -6.07 -6.83 31.14
N ARG A 3 -5.40 -7.99 31.01
CA ARG A 3 -3.96 -8.04 30.71
C ARG A 3 -3.77 -7.46 29.30
N ARG A 4 -2.86 -6.49 29.16
CA ARG A 4 -2.48 -5.98 27.84
C ARG A 4 -1.62 -7.03 27.15
N ASP A 5 -1.99 -7.36 25.92
CA ASP A 5 -1.21 -8.24 25.06
C ASP A 5 -0.25 -7.39 24.19
N PRO A 6 1.06 -7.41 24.49
CA PRO A 6 2.05 -6.64 23.73
C PRO A 6 2.21 -7.13 22.29
N LEU A 7 2.02 -8.43 22.03
CA LEU A 7 2.14 -9.03 20.71
C LEU A 7 1.01 -8.54 19.79
N ALA A 8 -0.23 -8.55 20.30
CA ALA A 8 -1.37 -7.99 19.57
C ALA A 8 -1.14 -6.51 19.19
N ALA A 9 -0.65 -5.70 20.13
CA ALA A 9 -0.39 -4.28 19.88
C ALA A 9 0.73 -4.04 18.85
N TYR A 10 1.74 -4.90 18.83
CA TYR A 10 2.81 -4.85 17.82
C TYR A 10 2.26 -5.19 16.42
N ASN A 11 1.55 -6.32 16.31
CA ASN A 11 0.95 -6.78 15.06
C ASN A 11 -0.07 -5.78 14.49
N GLU A 12 -0.85 -5.11 15.35
CA GLU A 12 -1.78 -4.05 14.94
C GLU A 12 -1.03 -2.88 14.27
N ARG A 13 0.10 -2.43 14.83
CA ARG A 13 0.91 -1.35 14.23
C ARG A 13 1.48 -1.75 12.87
N ILE A 14 1.90 -3.00 12.70
CA ILE A 14 2.37 -3.52 11.41
C ILE A 14 1.23 -3.48 10.39
N LYS A 15 0.06 -3.99 10.75
CA LYS A 15 -1.12 -4.00 9.88
C LYS A 15 -1.53 -2.59 9.47
N LEU A 16 -1.52 -1.62 10.40
CA LEU A 16 -1.82 -0.23 10.08
C LEU A 16 -0.82 0.37 9.08
N ARG A 17 0.48 0.12 9.26
CA ARG A 17 1.52 0.60 8.33
C ARG A 17 1.39 -0.03 6.94
N ALA A 18 1.23 -1.35 6.88
CA ALA A 18 1.05 -2.07 5.63
C ALA A 18 -0.25 -1.62 4.92
N GLY A 19 -1.35 -1.53 5.66
CA GLY A 19 -2.64 -1.08 5.13
C GLY A 19 -2.58 0.34 4.57
N PHE A 20 -1.91 1.25 5.28
CA PHE A 20 -1.70 2.63 4.81
C PHE A 20 -0.90 2.69 3.51
N LEU A 21 0.26 2.03 3.44
CA LEU A 21 1.07 2.01 2.22
C LEU A 21 0.32 1.33 1.05
N ASN A 22 -0.45 0.29 1.33
CA ASN A 22 -1.26 -0.37 0.32
C ASN A 22 -2.35 0.56 -0.23
N ALA A 23 -3.07 1.27 0.65
CA ALA A 23 -4.09 2.23 0.24
C ALA A 23 -3.51 3.37 -0.61
N LEU A 24 -2.34 3.90 -0.23
CA LEU A 24 -1.62 4.86 -1.07
C LEU A 24 -1.25 4.23 -2.41
N GLY A 25 -0.63 3.05 -2.42
CA GLY A 25 -0.23 2.36 -3.66
C GLY A 25 -1.40 2.17 -4.62
N LEU A 26 -2.56 1.73 -4.12
CA LEU A 26 -3.78 1.61 -4.90
C LEU A 26 -4.30 2.97 -5.41
N GLY A 27 -4.15 4.05 -4.64
CA GLY A 27 -4.48 5.41 -5.09
C GLY A 27 -3.61 5.85 -6.28
N PHE A 28 -2.29 5.60 -6.23
CA PHE A 28 -1.37 5.90 -7.34
C PHE A 28 -1.68 5.06 -8.59
N LEU A 29 -1.90 3.75 -8.43
CA LEU A 29 -2.27 2.86 -9.53
C LEU A 29 -3.62 3.25 -10.14
N GLY A 30 -4.61 3.53 -9.30
CA GLY A 30 -5.93 4.00 -9.71
C GLY A 30 -5.84 5.31 -10.49
N PHE A 31 -5.09 6.29 -9.99
CA PHE A 31 -4.89 7.57 -10.68
C PHE A 31 -4.23 7.40 -12.05
N ALA A 32 -3.22 6.52 -12.16
CA ALA A 32 -2.55 6.24 -13.42
C ALA A 32 -3.51 5.70 -14.51
N VAL A 33 -4.55 4.97 -14.10
CA VAL A 33 -5.57 4.41 -15.00
C VAL A 33 -6.72 5.39 -15.24
N LEU A 34 -7.21 6.04 -14.19
CA LEU A 34 -8.36 6.95 -14.25
C LEU A 34 -8.05 8.25 -14.99
N ARG A 35 -6.85 8.80 -14.84
CA ARG A 35 -6.50 10.07 -15.48
C ARG A 35 -6.61 10.00 -17.03
N PRO A 36 -6.00 9.02 -17.72
CA PRO A 36 -6.19 8.86 -19.17
C PRO A 36 -7.64 8.66 -19.60
N LEU A 37 -8.44 7.94 -18.79
CA LEU A 37 -9.87 7.74 -19.03
C LEU A 37 -10.64 9.07 -19.01
N VAL A 38 -10.32 9.94 -18.03
CA VAL A 38 -10.95 11.26 -17.89
C VAL A 38 -10.47 12.24 -18.97
N GLU A 39 -9.18 12.20 -19.31
CA GLU A 39 -8.58 13.05 -20.35
C GLU A 39 -8.89 12.58 -21.79
N GLY A 40 -9.53 11.42 -21.96
CA GLY A 40 -9.89 10.86 -23.27
C GLY A 40 -8.70 10.42 -24.12
N THR A 41 -7.49 10.38 -23.55
CA THR A 41 -6.25 10.11 -24.28
C THR A 41 -5.47 8.99 -23.59
N PHE A 42 -5.43 7.81 -24.20
CA PHE A 42 -4.68 6.64 -23.71
C PHE A 42 -3.24 6.61 -24.23
N ALA A 43 -2.52 7.72 -24.07
CA ALA A 43 -1.10 7.76 -24.37
C ALA A 43 -0.29 7.48 -23.09
N PRO A 44 0.57 6.44 -23.06
CA PRO A 44 1.48 6.23 -21.94
C PRO A 44 2.49 7.39 -21.89
N THR A 45 2.37 8.21 -20.86
CA THR A 45 3.31 9.33 -20.61
C THR A 45 4.32 8.93 -19.53
N ALA A 46 5.42 9.67 -19.44
CA ALA A 46 6.38 9.54 -18.33
C ALA A 46 5.69 9.72 -16.97
N LEU A 47 4.69 10.59 -16.89
CA LEU A 47 3.93 10.81 -15.66
C LEU A 47 3.06 9.59 -15.32
N THR A 48 2.38 8.99 -16.31
CA THR A 48 1.64 7.72 -16.12
C THR A 48 2.56 6.62 -15.60
N ALA A 49 3.75 6.48 -16.20
CA ALA A 49 4.75 5.52 -15.76
C ALA A 49 5.21 5.79 -14.31
N ALA A 50 5.46 7.06 -13.95
CA ALA A 50 5.84 7.44 -12.59
C ALA A 50 4.77 7.06 -11.55
N PHE A 51 3.49 7.31 -11.83
CA PHE A 51 2.40 6.88 -10.95
C PHE A 51 2.32 5.35 -10.84
N LEU A 52 2.44 4.61 -11.95
CA LEU A 52 2.42 3.15 -11.94
C LEU A 52 3.57 2.56 -11.12
N PHE A 53 4.80 2.99 -11.36
CA PHE A 53 5.97 2.49 -10.65
C PHE A 53 5.92 2.85 -9.16
N THR A 54 5.50 4.07 -8.83
CA THR A 54 5.34 4.49 -7.43
C THR A 54 4.27 3.67 -6.73
N GLY A 55 3.11 3.50 -7.36
CA GLY A 55 2.02 2.69 -6.81
C GLY A 55 2.41 1.23 -6.60
N LEU A 56 3.11 0.64 -7.57
CA LEU A 56 3.62 -0.73 -7.47
C LEU A 56 4.66 -0.87 -6.36
N ALA A 57 5.62 0.07 -6.26
CA ALA A 57 6.63 0.06 -5.21
C ALA A 57 6.00 0.16 -3.81
N LEU A 58 4.99 1.03 -3.63
CA LEU A 58 4.25 1.15 -2.38
C LEU A 58 3.46 -0.12 -2.04
N HIS A 59 2.80 -0.72 -3.03
CA HIS A 59 2.05 -1.97 -2.86
C HIS A 59 2.97 -3.15 -2.48
N VAL A 60 4.13 -3.28 -3.14
CA VAL A 60 5.14 -4.28 -2.79
C VAL A 60 5.72 -4.01 -1.40
N GLY A 61 5.99 -2.75 -1.07
CA GLY A 61 6.44 -2.33 0.25
C GLY A 61 5.45 -2.70 1.36
N ALA A 62 4.15 -2.50 1.12
CA ALA A 62 3.10 -2.92 2.05
C ALA A 62 3.13 -4.44 2.32
N ASN A 63 3.23 -5.24 1.27
CA ASN A 63 3.34 -6.70 1.39
C ASN A 63 4.63 -7.12 2.10
N TYR A 64 5.73 -6.41 1.88
CA TYR A 64 6.99 -6.65 2.56
C TYR A 64 6.87 -6.40 4.07
N ILE A 65 6.17 -5.34 4.49
CA ILE A 65 5.95 -5.03 5.92
C ILE A 65 5.17 -6.15 6.63
N LEU A 66 4.25 -6.83 5.96
CA LEU A 66 3.50 -7.93 6.58
C LEU A 66 4.37 -9.13 6.97
N LYS A 67 5.58 -9.27 6.42
CA LYS A 67 6.53 -10.32 6.82
C LYS A 67 6.99 -10.20 8.27
N TYR A 68 6.84 -9.03 8.88
CA TYR A 68 7.21 -8.79 10.27
C TYR A 68 6.10 -9.16 11.26
N LEU A 69 4.96 -9.70 10.81
CA LEU A 69 3.93 -10.21 11.73
C LEU A 69 4.48 -11.38 12.54
N GLU A 70 4.41 -11.26 13.85
CA GLU A 70 4.83 -12.29 14.79
C GLU A 70 3.64 -13.20 15.14
N LYS A 71 3.94 -14.47 15.47
CA LYS A 71 2.97 -15.47 15.93
C LYS A 71 3.27 -15.81 17.39
N GLU A 72 2.27 -16.27 18.13
CA GLU A 72 2.49 -16.87 19.44
C GLU A 72 3.33 -18.14 19.24
N ASP A 73 4.41 -18.29 20.02
CA ASP A 73 5.27 -19.48 20.06
C ASP A 73 4.54 -20.70 20.64
#